data_AF-A0A969DZG7-F1
#
_entry.id   AF-A0A969DZG7-F1
#
_cell.length_a   1.000
_cell.length_b   1.000
_cell.length_c   1.000
_cell.angle_alpha   90.00
_cell.angle_beta   90.00
_cell.angle_gamma   90.00
#
_symmetry.space_group_name_H-M   'P 1'
#
loop_
_entity.id
_entity.type
_entity.pdbx_description
1 polymer ?
#
loop_
_entity_poly.entity_id
_entity_poly.type
_entity_poly.pdbx_seq_one_letter_code
_entity_poly.pdbx_strand_id
1 'polypeptide(L)'
;MPSPTFFNLPDPKRQRIVELAIAEFASHDYDSASITMLVKQAKIAKGSLYQYFEDKKDLYLYLVDLAAQQKLAFFKEAESSQPEAGFFCNCAGCLMSARSLTWRIRP
;
A
#
# COMPACT_ATOMS: atom_id res chain seq x y z
N MET A 1 7.75 -14.38 9.67
CA MET A 1 8.12 -12.95 9.66
C MET A 1 9.64 -12.87 9.74
N PRO A 2 10.29 -11.82 9.20
CA PRO A 2 11.75 -11.71 9.22
C PRO A 2 12.30 -11.74 10.66
N SER A 3 13.49 -12.31 10.82
CA SER A 3 14.18 -12.34 12.11
C SER A 3 14.64 -10.93 12.54
N PRO A 4 14.87 -10.69 13.85
CA PRO A 4 15.41 -9.42 14.34
C PRO A 4 16.74 -9.04 13.66
N THR A 5 17.56 -10.03 13.31
CA THR A 5 18.84 -9.83 12.62
C THR A 5 18.67 -9.15 11.27
N PHE A 6 17.55 -9.38 10.56
CA PHE A 6 17.25 -8.70 9.31
C PHE A 6 17.04 -7.19 9.50
N PHE A 7 16.35 -6.80 10.56
CA PHE A 7 16.08 -5.39 10.85
C PHE A 7 17.32 -4.64 11.37
N ASN A 8 18.27 -5.36 11.98
CA ASN A 8 19.56 -4.81 12.40
C ASN A 8 20.56 -4.60 11.26
N LEU A 9 20.23 -5.00 10.02
CA LEU A 9 21.07 -4.72 8.86
C LEU A 9 21.10 -3.21 8.56
N PRO A 10 22.23 -2.68 8.09
CA PRO A 10 22.27 -1.34 7.53
C PRO A 10 21.20 -1.17 6.45
N ASP A 11 20.46 -0.06 6.49
CA ASP A 11 19.38 0.27 5.57
C ASP A 11 19.69 -0.02 4.09
N PRO A 12 20.84 0.40 3.52
CA PRO A 12 21.13 0.12 2.11
C PRO A 12 21.22 -1.39 1.80
N LYS A 13 21.72 -2.19 2.74
CA LYS A 13 21.81 -3.65 2.58
C LYS A 13 20.44 -4.31 2.68
N ARG A 14 19.63 -3.88 3.65
CA ARG A 14 18.25 -4.37 3.83
C ARG A 14 17.41 -4.06 2.59
N GLN A 15 17.46 -2.81 2.14
CA GLN A 15 16.74 -2.34 0.95
C GLN A 15 17.17 -3.10 -0.31
N ARG A 16 18.48 -3.31 -0.50
CA ARG A 16 18.99 -4.08 -1.65
C ARG A 16 18.44 -5.51 -1.69
N ILE A 17 18.33 -6.18 -0.54
CA ILE A 17 17.74 -7.53 -0.47
C ILE A 17 16.27 -7.49 -0.86
N VAL A 18 15.50 -6.53 -0.32
CA VAL A 18 14.07 -6.36 -0.62
C VAL A 18 13.85 -6.08 -2.10
N GLU A 19 14.57 -5.14 -2.70
CA GLU A 19 14.45 -4.78 -4.11
C GLU A 19 14.70 -5.98 -5.03
N LEU A 20 15.76 -6.74 -4.76
CA LEU A 20 16.09 -7.93 -5.54
C LEU A 20 15.06 -9.05 -5.35
N ALA A 21 14.54 -9.21 -4.14
CA ALA A 21 13.51 -10.19 -3.87
C ALA A 21 12.21 -9.83 -4.62
N ILE A 22 11.79 -8.56 -4.59
CA ILE A 22 10.65 -8.07 -5.35
C ILE A 22 10.86 -8.34 -6.85
N ALA A 23 12.03 -8.00 -7.39
CA ALA A 23 12.34 -8.24 -8.80
C ALA A 23 12.26 -9.73 -9.19
N GLU A 24 12.79 -10.62 -8.33
CA GLU A 24 12.77 -12.06 -8.55
C GLU A 24 11.34 -12.61 -8.58
N PHE A 25 10.51 -12.26 -7.60
CA PHE A 25 9.12 -12.72 -7.48
C PHE A 25 8.14 -11.98 -8.40
N ALA A 26 8.50 -10.81 -8.93
CA ALA A 26 7.72 -10.14 -9.97
C ALA A 26 7.98 -10.74 -11.36
N SER A 27 9.16 -11.33 -11.58
CA SER A 27 9.56 -11.91 -12.87
C SER A 27 9.24 -13.40 -12.99
N HIS A 28 8.98 -14.07 -11.87
CA HIS A 28 8.75 -15.52 -11.82
C HIS A 28 7.61 -15.84 -10.86
N ASP A 29 6.84 -16.88 -11.18
CA ASP A 29 5.89 -17.46 -10.23
C ASP A 29 6.58 -17.97 -8.96
N TYR A 30 5.81 -18.13 -7.89
CA TYR A 30 6.32 -18.52 -6.58
C TYR A 30 7.24 -19.73 -6.66
N ASP A 31 6.87 -20.81 -7.35
CA ASP A 31 7.68 -22.04 -7.39
C ASP A 31 9.01 -21.84 -8.15
N SER A 32 8.98 -21.08 -9.25
CA SER A 32 10.13 -20.84 -10.13
C SER A 32 11.14 -19.83 -9.58
N ALA A 33 10.73 -18.94 -8.67
CA ALA A 33 11.62 -17.94 -8.09
C ALA A 33 12.81 -18.56 -7.34
N SER A 34 14.03 -18.10 -7.63
CA SER A 34 15.26 -18.72 -7.14
C SER A 34 15.93 -17.90 -6.02
N ILE A 35 15.85 -18.43 -4.81
CA ILE A 35 16.62 -17.91 -3.65
C ILE A 35 18.12 -17.88 -3.96
N THR A 36 18.63 -18.87 -4.69
CA THR A 36 20.04 -18.93 -5.07
C THR A 36 20.44 -17.77 -5.99
N MET A 37 19.59 -17.40 -6.95
CA MET A 37 19.84 -16.25 -7.82
C MET A 37 19.76 -14.94 -7.05
N LEU A 38 18.76 -14.79 -6.18
CA LEU A 38 18.60 -13.63 -5.31
C LEU A 38 19.86 -13.37 -4.48
N VAL A 39 20.35 -14.37 -3.73
CA VAL A 39 21.51 -14.18 -2.85
C VAL A 39 22.80 -13.90 -3.64
N LYS A 40 22.93 -14.48 -4.84
CA LYS A 40 24.03 -14.21 -5.77
C LYS A 40 24.02 -12.74 -6.23
N GLN A 41 22.87 -12.21 -6.60
CA GLN A 41 22.71 -10.81 -7.01
C GLN A 41 22.88 -9.83 -5.84
N ALA A 42 22.40 -10.23 -4.65
CA ALA A 42 22.53 -9.45 -3.42
C ALA A 42 23.96 -9.47 -2.84
N LYS A 43 24.86 -10.30 -3.39
CA LYS A 43 26.23 -10.51 -2.90
C LYS A 43 26.26 -10.93 -1.42
N ILE A 44 25.35 -11.81 -1.02
CA ILE A 44 25.32 -12.41 0.31
C ILE A 44 25.41 -13.93 0.23
N ALA A 45 25.88 -14.57 1.29
CA ALA A 45 25.86 -16.03 1.38
C ALA A 45 24.41 -16.54 1.52
N LYS A 46 24.11 -17.71 0.96
CA LYS A 46 22.78 -18.35 1.08
C LYS A 46 22.39 -18.54 2.56
N GLY A 47 23.35 -18.93 3.40
CA GLY A 47 23.14 -19.08 4.84
C GLY A 47 22.74 -17.77 5.53
N SER A 48 23.23 -16.61 5.07
CA SER A 48 22.83 -15.31 5.60
C SER A 48 21.36 -15.02 5.34
N LEU A 49 20.82 -15.41 4.17
CA LEU A 49 19.40 -15.24 3.91
C LEU A 49 18.56 -16.08 4.87
N TYR A 50 18.98 -17.32 5.15
CA TYR A 50 18.29 -18.18 6.13
C TYR A 50 18.48 -17.75 7.59
N GLN A 51 19.39 -16.82 7.89
CA GLN A 51 19.42 -16.15 9.18
C GLN A 51 18.36 -15.03 9.27
N TYR A 52 17.92 -14.49 8.13
CA TYR A 52 16.93 -13.42 8.05
C TYR A 52 15.50 -13.94 7.90
N PHE A 53 15.32 -15.03 7.17
CA PHE A 53 14.02 -15.63 6.87
C PHE A 53 14.10 -17.12 7.10
N GLU A 54 13.05 -17.71 7.68
CA GLU A 54 13.00 -19.16 7.94
C GLU A 54 13.07 -19.96 6.64
N ASP A 55 12.30 -19.54 5.64
CA ASP A 55 12.25 -20.17 4.34
C ASP A 55 11.86 -19.18 3.23
N LYS A 56 11.66 -19.70 2.02
CA LYS A 56 11.23 -18.93 0.84
C LYS A 56 9.83 -18.34 1.00
N LYS A 57 8.93 -19.07 1.70
CA LYS A 57 7.55 -18.64 1.93
C LYS A 57 7.52 -17.44 2.86
N ASP A 58 8.38 -17.44 3.88
CA ASP A 58 8.49 -16.37 4.84
C ASP A 58 8.95 -15.06 4.20
N LEU A 59 9.98 -15.13 3.35
CA LEU A 59 10.40 -14.01 2.52
C LEU A 59 9.25 -13.50 1.64
N TYR A 60 8.55 -14.41 0.95
CA TYR A 60 7.45 -14.04 0.06
C TYR A 60 6.31 -13.33 0.80
N LEU A 61 5.86 -13.88 1.94
CA LEU A 61 4.80 -13.29 2.75
C LEU A 61 5.19 -11.91 3.28
N TYR A 62 6.45 -11.71 3.68
CA TYR A 62 6.94 -10.40 4.07
C TYR A 62 6.84 -9.37 2.94
N LEU A 63 7.17 -9.74 1.70
CA LEU A 63 7.03 -8.85 0.55
C LEU A 63 5.57 -8.54 0.23
N VAL A 64 4.67 -9.51 0.36
CA VAL A 64 3.22 -9.32 0.17
C VAL A 64 2.68 -8.32 1.20
N ASP A 65 3.11 -8.42 2.46
CA ASP A 65 2.72 -7.48 3.51
C ASP A 65 3.24 -6.06 3.21
N LEU A 66 4.50 -5.92 2.81
CA LEU A 66 5.05 -4.63 2.36
C LEU A 66 4.24 -4.01 1.22
N ALA A 67 3.90 -4.80 0.20
CA ALA A 67 3.11 -4.34 -0.94
C ALA A 67 1.69 -3.94 -0.51
N ALA A 68 1.06 -4.71 0.39
CA ALA A 68 -0.25 -4.40 0.94
C ALA A 68 -0.24 -3.08 1.73
N GLN A 69 0.77 -2.87 2.56
CA GLN A 69 0.94 -1.64 3.33
C GLN A 69 1.14 -0.42 2.43
N GLN A 70 1.97 -0.53 1.39
CA GLN A 70 2.14 0.53 0.39
C GLN A 70 0.84 0.86 -0.33
N LYS A 71 0.09 -0.17 -0.75
CA LYS A 71 -1.20 -0.01 -1.41
C LYS A 71 -2.21 0.69 -0.49
N LEU A 72 -2.27 0.31 0.78
CA LEU A 72 -3.16 0.93 1.77
C LEU A 72 -2.77 2.38 2.05
N ALA A 73 -1.48 2.70 2.14
CA ALA A 73 -1.02 4.07 2.30
C ALA A 73 -1.45 4.96 1.12
N PHE A 74 -1.30 4.46 -0.12
CA PHE A 74 -1.75 5.14 -1.32
C PHE A 74 -3.27 5.41 -1.31
N PHE A 75 -4.09 4.44 -0.91
CA PHE A 75 -5.54 4.63 -0.82
C PHE A 75 -5.95 5.64 0.26
N LYS A 76 -5.29 5.63 1.43
CA LYS A 76 -5.58 6.61 2.51
C LYS A 76 -5.31 8.04 2.07
N GLU A 77 -4.24 8.27 1.32
CA GLU A 77 -3.92 9.60 0.78
C GLU A 77 -4.96 10.04 -0.25
N ALA A 78 -5.40 9.13 -1.12
CA ALA A 78 -6.43 9.42 -2.12
C ALA A 78 -7.80 9.77 -1.50
N GLU A 79 -8.15 9.14 -0.37
CA GLU A 79 -9.43 9.36 0.33
C GLU A 79 -9.48 10.71 1.07
N SER A 80 -8.32 11.24 1.50
CA SER A 80 -8.22 12.54 2.19
C SER A 80 -8.54 13.78 1.33
N SER A 81 -8.85 13.59 0.04
CA SER A 81 -9.17 14.67 -0.92
C SER A 81 -10.67 14.90 -1.15
N GLN A 82 -11.55 14.20 -0.43
CA GLN A 82 -12.96 14.59 -0.36
C GLN A 82 -13.29 15.04 1.05
N PRO A 83 -13.48 16.34 1.31
CA PRO A 83 -14.43 16.72 2.33
C PRO A 83 -15.80 16.36 1.75
N GLU A 84 -16.38 15.23 2.14
CA GLU A 84 -17.83 15.10 2.02
C GLU A 84 -18.47 16.20 2.88
N ALA A 85 -18.67 17.38 2.28
CA ALA A 85 -19.92 18.08 2.48
C ALA A 85 -21.01 17.01 2.36
N GLY A 86 -21.61 16.67 3.51
CA GLY A 86 -22.07 15.32 3.79
C GLY A 86 -22.86 14.65 2.68
N PHE A 87 -22.66 13.34 2.55
CA PHE A 87 -23.51 12.42 1.78
C PHE A 87 -25.01 12.57 2.12
N PHE A 88 -25.34 13.21 3.26
CA PHE A 88 -26.69 13.59 3.69
C PHE A 88 -26.91 15.10 3.88
N CYS A 89 -26.26 15.99 3.13
CA CYS A 89 -26.80 17.34 2.98
C CYS A 89 -27.91 17.33 1.91
N ASN A 90 -28.98 16.59 2.22
CA ASN A 90 -30.19 16.49 1.44
C ASN A 90 -31.03 17.76 1.70
N CYS A 91 -30.98 18.71 0.77
CA CYS A 91 -32.09 19.52 0.26
C CYS A 91 -33.26 19.93 1.18
N ALA A 92 -33.06 20.19 2.48
CA ALA A 92 -34.10 20.79 3.33
C ALA A 92 -34.13 22.32 3.29
N GLY A 93 -33.17 22.97 2.63
CA GLY A 93 -33.07 24.45 2.57
C GLY A 93 -33.37 25.10 1.22
N CYS A 94 -33.40 24.34 0.11
CA CYS A 94 -33.49 24.93 -1.24
C CYS A 94 -34.88 24.82 -1.89
N LEU A 95 -35.88 24.31 -1.15
CA LEU A 95 -37.25 24.12 -1.64
C LEU A 95 -38.29 24.74 -0.71
N MET A 96 -38.03 25.97 -0.26
CA MET A 96 -39.10 26.91 0.09
C MET A 96 -39.38 27.77 -1.14
N SER A 97 -40.13 27.17 -2.06
CA SER A 97 -41.30 27.77 -2.70
C SER A 97 -41.19 29.27 -3.01
N ALA A 98 -40.80 29.54 -4.25
CA ALA A 98 -41.37 30.63 -5.02
C ALA A 98 -42.91 30.61 -4.91
N ARG A 99 -43.47 31.44 -4.03
CA ARG A 99 -44.87 31.85 -4.04
C ARG A 99 -45.03 33.05 -3.14
N SER A 100 -45.00 34.25 -3.73
CA SER A 100 -45.77 35.46 -3.38
C SER A 100 -45.14 36.70 -4.03
N LEU A 101 -45.26 36.80 -5.36
CA LEU A 101 -45.17 38.07 -6.08
C LEU A 101 -46.52 38.29 -6.77
N THR A 102 -47.53 38.71 -6.00
CA THR A 102 -48.70 39.40 -6.54
C THR A 102 -48.53 40.89 -6.25
N TRP A 103 -47.79 41.57 -7.12
CA TRP A 103 -47.91 43.01 -7.30
C TRP A 103 -49.21 43.30 -8.04
N ARG A 104 -50.24 43.84 -7.36
CA ARG A 104 -51.14 44.91 -7.88
C ARG A 104 -52.12 45.34 -6.78
N ILE A 105 -51.74 46.34 -5.99
CA ILE A 105 -52.68 47.22 -5.29
C ILE A 105 -53.01 48.37 -6.23
N ARG A 106 -54.30 48.58 -6.53
CA ARG A 106 -54.86 49.80 -7.11
C ARG A 106 -56.29 49.93 -6.58
N PRO A 107 -56.65 50.98 -5.82
CA PRO A 107 -57.98 51.57 -5.93
C PRO A 107 -58.06 52.42 -7.21
#